data_AF-A0A0F9DGJ6-F1
#
_entry.id   AF-A0A0F9DGJ6-F1
#
_cell.length_a   1.000
_cell.length_b   1.000
_cell.length_c   1.000
_cell.angle_alpha   90.00
_cell.angle_beta   90.00
_cell.angle_gamma   90.00
#
_symmetry.space_group_name_H-M   'P 1'
#
loop_
_entity.id
_entity.type
_entity.pdbx_description
1 polymer ?
#
loop_
_entity_poly.entity_id
_entity_poly.type
_entity_poly.pdbx_seq_one_letter_code
_entity_poly.pdbx_strand_id
1 'polypeptide(L)'
;VTTEGSGLFPRKRGMKSITVKQINFSKYIINNFKKNDNIILKIDIEGKEYDLLEHMIKTGSISYINKIYCEWHLKRSCGREWNQNKHNEEWLLKQQNRHNKLVLDLNKLGFPLTGENCYDEFSELIKREQDEILH
;
A
#
# COMPACT_ATOMS: atom_id res chain seq x y z
N VAL A 1 21.17 1.96 6.32
CA VAL A 1 21.03 2.50 4.95
C VAL A 1 19.84 3.44 4.95
N THR A 2 20.09 4.76 4.97
CA THR A 2 19.04 5.80 4.97
C THR A 2 19.15 6.64 3.71
N THR A 3 18.03 6.99 3.12
CA THR A 3 17.90 8.01 2.06
C THR A 3 16.96 9.11 2.54
N GLU A 4 17.12 10.32 2.02
CA GLU A 4 16.27 11.48 2.36
C GLU A 4 15.08 11.55 1.40
N GLY A 5 13.89 11.87 1.94
CA GLY A 5 12.67 12.06 1.16
C GLY A 5 11.85 13.25 1.65
N SER A 6 11.19 13.95 0.73
CA SER A 6 10.34 15.11 1.00
C SER A 6 8.86 14.78 0.81
N GLY A 7 8.02 15.02 1.82
CA GLY A 7 6.57 14.90 1.70
C GLY A 7 5.94 16.15 1.07
N LEU A 8 5.05 15.97 0.10
CA LEU A 8 4.31 17.06 -0.56
C LEU A 8 2.93 17.25 0.11
N PHE A 9 2.87 18.08 1.14
CA PHE A 9 1.58 18.64 1.59
C PHE A 9 1.15 19.76 0.62
N PRO A 10 -0.13 19.85 0.23
CA PRO A 10 -0.60 20.89 -0.67
C PRO A 10 -0.34 22.26 -0.04
N ARG A 11 0.39 23.11 -0.77
CA ARG A 11 0.87 24.44 -0.33
C ARG A 11 -0.30 25.36 0.05
N LYS A 12 -0.74 25.31 1.31
CA LYS A 12 -1.19 26.52 2.01
C LYS A 12 0.07 27.36 2.25
N ARG A 13 0.07 28.62 1.80
CA ARG A 13 1.16 29.59 2.03
C ARG A 13 1.59 29.51 3.50
N GLY A 14 2.82 29.04 3.76
CA GLY A 14 3.42 28.99 5.11
C GLY A 14 3.79 27.62 5.69
N MET A 15 3.44 26.48 5.07
CA MET A 15 3.88 25.17 5.58
C MET A 15 5.36 24.90 5.28
N LYS A 16 6.17 24.74 6.33
CA LYS A 16 7.56 24.26 6.24
C LYS A 16 7.56 22.76 5.94
N SER A 17 8.28 22.35 4.89
CA SER A 17 8.61 20.95 4.67
C SER A 17 9.65 20.50 5.70
N ILE A 18 9.45 19.34 6.30
CA ILE A 18 10.48 18.68 7.12
C ILE A 18 11.05 17.50 6.32
N THR A 19 12.37 17.35 6.36
CA THR A 19 13.05 16.17 5.83
C THR A 19 13.11 15.12 6.92
N VAL A 20 12.72 13.90 6.60
CA VAL A 20 12.78 12.75 7.52
C VAL A 20 13.66 11.67 6.93
N LYS A 21 14.37 10.94 7.80
CA LYS A 21 15.16 9.77 7.38
C LYS A 21 14.23 8.65 6.98
N GLN A 22 14.50 8.02 5.84
CA GLN A 22 13.74 6.88 5.35
C GLN A 22 14.53 5.58 5.47
N ILE A 23 13.80 4.47 5.56
CA ILE A 23 14.36 3.12 5.58
C ILE A 23 14.06 2.47 4.23
N ASN A 24 15.04 1.78 3.65
CA ASN A 24 14.78 0.87 2.54
C ASN A 24 14.13 -0.40 3.09
N PHE A 25 12.80 -0.51 2.95
CA PHE A 25 12.02 -1.59 3.55
C PHE A 25 12.46 -2.98 3.08
N SER A 26 12.65 -3.19 1.78
CA SER A 26 13.10 -4.49 1.25
C SER A 26 14.46 -4.93 1.81
N LYS A 27 15.43 -4.01 1.89
CA LYS A 27 16.73 -4.31 2.52
C LYS A 27 16.59 -4.60 4.01
N TYR A 28 15.70 -3.88 4.69
CA TYR A 28 15.42 -4.13 6.10
C TYR A 28 14.87 -5.54 6.33
N ILE A 29 13.89 -5.97 5.53
CA ILE A 29 13.31 -7.32 5.65
C ILE A 29 14.37 -8.40 5.41
N ILE A 30 15.11 -8.32 4.29
CA ILE A 30 16.10 -9.33 3.90
C ILE A 30 17.22 -9.46 4.94
N ASN A 31 17.64 -8.36 5.56
CA ASN A 31 18.78 -8.35 6.48
C ASN A 31 18.42 -8.76 7.92
N ASN A 32 17.13 -8.70 8.30
CA ASN A 32 16.72 -8.89 9.69
C ASN A 32 15.85 -10.13 9.91
N PHE A 33 15.27 -10.70 8.86
CA PHE A 33 14.37 -11.86 8.96
C PHE A 33 14.85 -13.01 8.08
N LYS A 34 14.37 -14.21 8.40
CA LYS A 34 14.55 -15.43 7.61
C LYS A 34 13.27 -15.75 6.85
N LYS A 35 13.39 -16.46 5.73
CA LYS A 35 12.23 -16.85 4.91
C LYS A 35 11.23 -17.78 5.61
N ASN A 36 11.65 -18.47 6.67
CA ASN A 36 10.81 -19.36 7.46
C ASN A 36 10.18 -18.67 8.68
N ASP A 37 10.46 -17.38 8.89
CA ASP A 37 9.75 -16.60 9.91
C ASP A 37 8.32 -16.36 9.41
N ASN A 38 7.37 -16.31 10.34
CA ASN A 38 5.97 -15.98 10.02
C ASN A 38 5.77 -14.46 10.09
N ILE A 39 5.78 -13.79 8.94
CA ILE A 39 5.70 -12.34 8.83
C ILE A 39 4.35 -11.92 8.24
N ILE A 40 3.65 -11.08 9.00
CA ILE A 40 2.41 -10.43 8.58
C ILE A 40 2.70 -8.95 8.33
N LEU A 41 2.34 -8.46 7.14
CA LEU A 41 2.57 -7.09 6.72
C LEU A 41 1.25 -6.32 6.63
N LYS A 42 1.05 -5.34 7.52
CA LYS A 42 -0.03 -4.35 7.43
C LYS A 42 0.49 -3.06 6.79
N ILE A 43 -0.21 -2.55 5.80
CA ILE A 43 0.19 -1.38 5.00
C ILE A 43 -0.92 -0.34 5.02
N ASP A 44 -0.55 0.85 5.51
CA ASP A 44 -1.33 2.09 5.47
C ASP A 44 -0.30 3.24 5.40
N ILE A 45 0.05 3.67 4.19
CA ILE A 45 1.14 4.63 3.93
C ILE A 45 0.73 5.73 2.94
N GLU A 46 -0.57 6.01 2.88
CA GLU A 46 -1.18 7.18 2.23
C GLU A 46 -0.69 7.40 0.78
N GLY A 47 -0.86 6.38 -0.05
CA GLY A 47 -0.63 6.44 -1.51
C GLY A 47 0.74 5.93 -1.96
N LYS A 48 1.54 5.36 -1.04
CA LYS A 48 2.84 4.73 -1.33
C LYS A 48 2.82 3.22 -1.36
N GLU A 49 1.64 2.61 -1.21
CA GLU A 49 1.43 1.16 -1.16
C GLU A 49 1.92 0.49 -2.45
N TYR A 50 1.54 1.06 -3.59
CA TYR A 50 1.93 0.56 -4.92
C TYR A 50 3.44 0.55 -5.11
N ASP A 51 4.10 1.66 -4.77
CA ASP A 51 5.55 1.80 -4.89
C ASP A 51 6.27 0.78 -4.00
N LEU A 52 5.78 0.58 -2.77
CA LEU A 52 6.33 -0.38 -1.81
C LEU A 52 6.20 -1.83 -2.32
N LEU A 53 4.99 -2.25 -2.66
CA LEU A 53 4.71 -3.64 -3.07
C LEU A 53 5.38 -3.99 -4.39
N GLU A 54 5.36 -3.11 -5.39
CA GLU A 54 6.11 -3.30 -6.64
C GLU A 54 7.62 -3.45 -6.40
N HIS A 55 8.17 -2.61 -5.52
CA HIS A 55 9.58 -2.71 -5.15
C HIS A 55 9.90 -4.02 -4.42
N MET A 56 9.02 -4.50 -3.54
CA MET A 56 9.18 -5.77 -2.85
C MET A 56 9.12 -6.97 -3.82
N ILE A 57 8.22 -6.94 -4.81
CA ILE A 57 8.18 -7.96 -5.88
C ILE A 57 9.49 -7.93 -6.66
N LYS A 58 9.92 -6.75 -7.13
CA LYS A 58 11.14 -6.59 -7.94
C LYS A 58 12.40 -7.04 -7.20
N THR A 59 12.50 -6.78 -5.91
CA THR A 59 13.68 -7.14 -5.09
C THR A 59 13.60 -8.56 -4.53
N GLY A 60 12.48 -9.27 -4.71
CA GLY A 60 12.24 -10.59 -4.14
C GLY A 60 12.00 -10.59 -2.63
N SER A 61 12.00 -9.43 -1.95
CA SER A 61 11.73 -9.36 -0.50
C SER A 61 10.29 -9.74 -0.17
N ILE A 62 9.38 -9.72 -1.15
CA ILE A 62 7.99 -10.19 -0.99
C ILE A 62 7.93 -11.66 -0.56
N SER A 63 8.93 -12.49 -0.90
CA SER A 63 8.95 -13.91 -0.56
C SER A 63 9.18 -14.20 0.93
N TYR A 64 9.41 -13.17 1.74
CA TYR A 64 9.54 -13.28 3.19
C TYR A 64 8.19 -13.08 3.90
N ILE A 65 7.17 -12.60 3.18
CA ILE A 65 5.88 -12.23 3.75
C ILE A 65 4.89 -13.38 3.58
N ASN A 66 4.16 -13.72 4.64
CA ASN A 66 3.17 -14.78 4.63
C ASN A 66 1.76 -14.22 4.39
N LYS A 67 1.46 -13.04 4.94
CA LYS A 67 0.16 -12.37 4.78
C LYS A 67 0.34 -10.88 4.58
N ILE A 68 -0.49 -10.31 3.73
CA ILE A 68 -0.54 -8.86 3.46
C ILE A 68 -1.94 -8.38 3.80
N TYR A 69 -2.00 -7.26 4.50
CA TYR A 69 -3.20 -6.47 4.71
C TYR A 69 -2.90 -5.08 4.19
N CYS A 70 -3.59 -4.65 3.13
CA CYS A 70 -3.30 -3.39 2.47
C CYS A 70 -4.53 -2.49 2.44
N GLU A 71 -4.39 -1.26 2.90
CA GLU A 71 -5.37 -0.21 2.63
C GLU A 71 -4.97 0.53 1.36
N TRP A 72 -5.74 0.33 0.29
CA TRP A 72 -5.39 0.86 -1.02
C TRP A 72 -5.72 2.34 -1.15
N HIS A 73 -4.74 3.23 -1.25
CA HIS A 73 -5.01 4.67 -1.45
C HIS A 73 -4.96 5.07 -2.93
N LEU A 74 -5.92 4.60 -3.75
CA LEU A 74 -5.95 4.85 -5.20
C LEU A 74 -6.31 6.30 -5.56
N LYS A 75 -7.12 6.95 -4.71
CA LYS A 75 -7.65 8.29 -4.96
C LYS A 75 -6.86 9.32 -4.16
N ARG A 76 -6.46 10.42 -4.80
CA ARG A 76 -5.78 11.58 -4.17
C ARG A 76 -6.65 12.36 -3.15
N SER A 77 -7.84 11.87 -2.81
CA SER A 77 -8.85 12.64 -2.08
C SER A 77 -9.72 11.75 -1.21
N CYS A 78 -9.17 11.20 -0.13
CA CYS A 78 -9.95 11.12 1.10
C CYS A 78 -10.26 12.59 1.50
N GLY A 79 -11.45 13.09 1.12
CA GLY A 79 -12.04 14.30 1.70
C GLY A 79 -12.04 15.62 0.91
N ARG A 80 -11.77 15.66 -0.40
CA ARG A 80 -12.08 16.86 -1.20
C ARG A 80 -12.88 16.51 -2.45
N GLU A 81 -14.11 17.02 -2.50
CA GLU A 81 -14.95 17.05 -3.70
C GLU A 81 -14.09 17.50 -4.89
N TRP A 82 -13.98 16.61 -5.88
CA TRP A 82 -13.30 16.92 -7.11
C TRP A 82 -14.29 17.62 -8.03
N ASN A 83 -13.99 18.86 -8.38
CA ASN A 83 -14.76 19.65 -9.34
C ASN A 83 -14.70 18.92 -10.70
N GLN A 84 -15.85 18.52 -11.24
CA GLN A 84 -16.00 17.67 -12.44
C GLN A 84 -15.40 18.25 -13.73
N ASN A 85 -14.82 19.45 -13.68
CA ASN A 85 -14.37 20.15 -14.86
C ASN A 85 -12.84 20.14 -15.00
N LYS A 86 -12.39 19.28 -15.93
CA LYS A 86 -11.10 19.24 -16.66
C LYS A 86 -10.00 18.30 -16.16
N HIS A 87 -9.83 17.25 -16.96
CA HIS A 87 -8.68 16.35 -17.15
C HIS A 87 -8.33 15.44 -15.97
N ASN A 88 -8.57 14.12 -16.10
CA ASN A 88 -7.52 13.15 -16.47
C ASN A 88 -8.05 11.69 -16.48
N GLU A 89 -9.05 11.37 -17.32
CA GLU A 89 -9.58 9.99 -17.44
C GLU A 89 -8.48 8.98 -17.76
N GLU A 90 -7.52 9.36 -18.61
CA GLU A 90 -6.34 8.54 -18.92
C GLU A 90 -5.48 8.25 -17.69
N TRP A 91 -5.28 9.22 -16.80
CA TRP A 91 -4.54 9.01 -15.56
C TRP A 91 -5.30 8.11 -14.60
N LEU A 92 -6.62 8.31 -14.45
CA LEU A 92 -7.45 7.45 -13.61
C LEU A 92 -7.42 6.01 -14.13
N LEU A 93 -7.58 5.82 -15.44
CA LEU A 93 -7.47 4.53 -16.09
C LEU A 93 -6.06 3.93 -15.87
N LYS A 94 -5.00 4.73 -15.98
CA LYS A 94 -3.63 4.27 -15.71
C LYS A 94 -3.43 3.82 -14.27
N GLN A 95 -3.97 4.55 -13.29
CA GLN A 95 -3.89 4.14 -11.89
C GLN A 95 -4.72 2.89 -11.62
N GLN A 96 -5.94 2.81 -12.15
CA GLN A 96 -6.77 1.61 -12.02
C GLN A 96 -6.10 0.40 -12.66
N ASN A 97 -5.50 0.56 -13.84
CA ASN A 97 -4.76 -0.50 -14.50
C ASN A 97 -3.53 -0.93 -13.69
N ARG A 98 -2.80 0.02 -13.11
CA ARG A 98 -1.67 -0.28 -12.20
C ARG A 98 -2.15 -1.08 -10.99
N HIS A 99 -3.24 -0.65 -10.36
CA HIS A 99 -3.84 -1.32 -9.21
C HIS A 99 -4.29 -2.74 -9.55
N ASN A 100 -5.11 -2.91 -10.58
CA ASN A 100 -5.61 -4.21 -11.02
C ASN A 100 -4.45 -5.17 -11.35
N LYS A 101 -3.42 -4.67 -12.05
CA LYS A 101 -2.24 -5.47 -12.37
C LYS A 101 -1.50 -5.91 -11.11
N LEU A 102 -1.26 -4.99 -10.17
CA LEU A 102 -0.54 -5.29 -8.95
C LEU A 102 -1.28 -6.31 -8.08
N VAL A 103 -2.60 -6.15 -7.92
CA VAL A 103 -3.45 -7.11 -7.20
C VAL A 103 -3.36 -8.48 -7.86
N LEU A 104 -3.47 -8.57 -9.19
CA LEU A 104 -3.32 -9.83 -9.91
C LEU A 104 -1.94 -10.47 -9.72
N ASP A 105 -0.88 -9.67 -9.74
CA ASP A 105 0.49 -10.18 -9.56
C ASP A 105 0.71 -10.67 -8.12
N LEU A 106 0.14 -10.02 -7.11
CA LEU A 106 0.16 -10.47 -5.71
C LEU A 106 -0.68 -11.74 -5.52
N ASN A 107 -1.86 -11.83 -6.15
CA ASN A 107 -2.70 -13.02 -6.11
C ASN A 107 -1.99 -14.24 -6.72
N LYS A 108 -1.25 -14.06 -7.82
CA LYS A 108 -0.41 -15.13 -8.40
C LYS A 108 0.73 -15.57 -7.48
N LEU A 109 1.21 -14.68 -6.61
CA LEU A 109 2.22 -14.98 -5.59
C LEU A 109 1.62 -15.63 -4.34
N GLY A 110 0.30 -15.87 -4.29
CA GLY A 110 -0.39 -16.54 -3.20
C GLY A 110 -0.96 -15.63 -2.13
N PHE A 111 -0.99 -14.30 -2.36
CA PHE A 111 -1.64 -13.36 -1.45
C PHE A 111 -3.08 -13.11 -1.92
N PRO A 112 -4.13 -13.58 -1.24
CA PRO A 112 -5.51 -13.47 -1.74
C PRO A 112 -6.11 -12.09 -1.45
N LEU A 113 -5.65 -11.06 -2.19
CA LEU A 113 -6.10 -9.68 -2.02
C LEU A 113 -7.33 -9.43 -2.90
N THR A 114 -8.33 -8.72 -2.35
CA THR A 114 -9.55 -8.36 -3.07
C THR A 114 -9.31 -7.14 -3.96
N GLY A 115 -8.42 -6.24 -3.52
CA GLY A 115 -8.20 -4.96 -4.19
C GLY A 115 -9.29 -3.92 -3.89
N GLU A 116 -10.24 -4.23 -3.03
CA GLU A 116 -11.31 -3.29 -2.68
C GLU A 116 -10.81 -2.14 -1.80
N ASN A 117 -11.43 -0.98 -1.94
CA ASN A 117 -10.82 0.31 -1.66
C ASN A 117 -11.80 1.20 -0.87
N CYS A 118 -11.88 1.00 0.45
CA CYS A 118 -12.44 1.93 1.45
C CYS A 118 -12.66 1.31 2.84
N TYR A 119 -12.56 -0.02 2.95
CA TYR A 119 -12.43 -0.74 4.21
C TYR A 119 -11.17 -1.59 4.06
N ASP A 120 -10.24 -1.48 5.01
CA ASP A 120 -9.05 -2.33 4.99
C ASP A 120 -9.50 -3.81 4.88
N GLU A 121 -8.80 -4.58 4.07
CA GLU A 121 -9.01 -6.04 4.00
C GLU A 121 -8.89 -6.68 5.40
N PHE A 122 -8.26 -5.96 6.33
CA PHE A 122 -8.16 -6.28 7.75
C PHE A 122 -9.49 -6.11 8.51
N SER A 123 -10.30 -5.06 8.30
CA SER A 123 -11.62 -4.92 8.95
C SER A 123 -12.59 -5.99 8.48
N GLU A 124 -12.54 -6.38 7.21
CA GLU A 124 -13.36 -7.48 6.72
C GLU A 124 -12.96 -8.82 7.35
N LEU A 125 -11.66 -9.05 7.54
CA LEU A 125 -11.17 -10.25 8.20
C LEU A 125 -11.49 -10.28 9.70
N ILE A 126 -11.35 -9.17 10.42
CA ILE A 126 -11.77 -9.08 11.83
C ILE A 126 -13.27 -9.35 11.98
N LYS A 127 -14.11 -8.83 11.09
CA LYS A 127 -15.55 -9.12 11.10
C LYS A 127 -15.81 -10.62 10.92
N ARG A 128 -15.18 -11.24 9.93
CA ARG A 128 -15.35 -12.69 9.66
C ARG A 128 -14.89 -13.57 10.81
N GLU A 129 -13.72 -13.29 11.39
CA GLU A 129 -13.21 -14.06 12.53
C GLU A 129 -14.07 -13.86 13.80
N GLN A 130 -14.63 -12.67 14.01
CA GLN A 130 -15.57 -12.43 15.11
C GLN A 130 -16.90 -13.16 14.90
N ASP A 131 -17.41 -13.20 13.67
CA ASP A 131 -18.64 -13.91 13.32
C ASP A 131 -18.49 -15.44 13.45
N GLU A 132 -17.31 -16.01 13.18
CA GLU A 132 -17.02 -17.44 13.37
C GLU A 132 -16.86 -17.84 14.85
N ILE A 133 -16.47 -16.92 15.74
CA ILE A 133 -16.37 -17.17 17.20
C ILE A 133 -17.74 -17.09 17.89
N LEU A 134 -18.70 -16.41 17.28
CA LEU A 134 -20.06 -16.22 17.80
C LEU A 134 -21.05 -17.35 17.40
N HIS A 135 -20.61 -18.34 16.62
CA HIS A 135 -21.37 -19.51 16.19
C HIS A 135 -20.74 -20.82 16.68
#